data_AF-A0A1K2FXC4-F1
#
_entry.id   AF-A0A1K2FXC4-F1
#
_cell.length_a   1.000
_cell.length_b   1.000
_cell.length_c   1.000
_cell.angle_alpha   90.00
_cell.angle_beta   90.00
_cell.angle_gamma   90.00
#
_symmetry.space_group_name_H-M   'P 1'
#
loop_
_entity.id
_entity.type
_entity.pdbx_description
1 polymer ?
#
loop_
_entity_poly.entity_id
_entity_poly.type
_entity_poly.pdbx_seq_one_letter_code
_entity_poly.pdbx_strand_id
1 'polypeptide(L)'
;MPTAIVTGQPVPGSPLESDLRSLGFEVRMAASTAEAETLLAAAPAGDRVALVDARFVGHLHALRLGLTDPRFPLAAVPGAVTAQPAARQALTRAVARDTSSGGGTAVAVDSIADRVVAELDADGSEVHRPELGSLVAVVPTDPQARNEARQSVAAVDDEAVRLKSAVKSRDGFFTTHFISPYSRYIARWCARRGLTPNQVTTASLLTALIAAGCAATGTRGGFIAAGVLLIASFVLDCTDGQLARYALKYSTLGAWLDATFDRAKEYAYYAGLALGAARGGDDVWALALGAMVLQTCRHVVDFSFNEANHDATANTSPTAALSDKLDSVGWTVWVRRMIVLPIGERWAMIAVLTAATTPRITFYVLLVGCAFAAAYTTAGRVLRSLTRRARRTDRAALALADLADSGPLAEAVGRVVRGGLPGLAVPAVALLGGAAVAACAAFSGFGSALPVIGALVYVLTSALAVARPLKGALDWLVPPFFRAAEYGTVLALAAKAGVNGALPAAFGLVAAVAYHHYDTVYRIRGNAGAPPAWLVRSIGGHDGRTLLVAVLAAVLTGAQFKVALTVLAVVVALVVLLESIRFWVSAGAPAVHDEGEPA
;
A
#
# COMPACT_ATOMS: atom_id res chain seq x y z
N MET A 1 11.66 22.89 19.11
CA MET A 1 10.79 21.91 19.82
C MET A 1 9.34 22.33 19.59
N PRO A 2 8.41 21.37 19.42
CA PRO A 2 6.99 21.69 19.26
C PRO A 2 6.46 22.55 20.42
N THR A 3 5.59 23.53 20.13
CA THR A 3 5.02 24.44 21.14
C THR A 3 3.50 24.25 21.23
N ALA A 4 2.97 24.06 22.44
CA ALA A 4 1.53 24.07 22.71
C ALA A 4 1.18 25.36 23.47
N ILE A 5 0.29 26.16 22.89
CA ILE A 5 -0.22 27.41 23.46
C ILE A 5 -1.58 27.09 24.09
N VAL A 6 -1.62 27.08 25.41
CA VAL A 6 -2.83 26.82 26.17
C VAL A 6 -3.58 28.14 26.38
N THR A 7 -4.77 28.25 25.81
CA THR A 7 -5.58 29.47 25.79
C THR A 7 -6.64 29.46 26.88
N GLY A 8 -6.79 30.57 27.59
CA GLY A 8 -7.77 30.75 28.66
C GLY A 8 -7.17 30.63 30.07
N GLN A 9 -8.03 30.67 31.09
CA GLN A 9 -7.59 30.62 32.48
C GLN A 9 -7.19 29.19 32.89
N PRO A 10 -6.03 28.99 33.55
CA PRO A 10 -5.65 27.68 34.08
C PRO A 10 -6.74 27.11 34.98
N VAL A 11 -7.07 25.84 34.75
CA VAL A 11 -8.09 25.18 35.55
C VAL A 11 -7.42 24.32 36.63
N PRO A 12 -7.63 24.60 37.94
CA PRO A 12 -6.99 23.84 39.01
C PRO A 12 -7.23 22.33 38.91
N GLY A 13 -6.17 21.56 39.16
CA GLY A 13 -6.18 20.10 39.10
C GLY A 13 -6.34 19.50 37.70
N SER A 14 -6.20 20.29 36.64
CA SER A 14 -6.17 19.78 35.26
C SER A 14 -4.82 19.11 34.96
N PRO A 15 -4.80 17.89 34.37
CA PRO A 15 -3.56 17.23 33.94
C PRO A 15 -3.03 17.73 32.59
N LEU A 16 -3.74 18.67 31.94
CA LEU A 16 -3.47 19.08 30.55
C LEU A 16 -2.02 19.49 30.30
N GLU A 17 -1.43 20.27 31.19
CA GLU A 17 -0.05 20.75 31.04
C GLU A 17 0.97 19.59 31.11
N SER A 18 0.78 18.65 32.05
CA SER A 18 1.61 17.44 32.12
C SER A 18 1.40 16.52 30.92
N ASP A 19 0.16 16.42 30.43
CA ASP A 19 -0.19 15.62 29.26
C ASP A 19 0.50 16.15 28.01
N LEU A 20 0.42 17.46 27.75
CA LEU A 20 1.08 18.11 26.62
C LEU A 20 2.61 17.97 26.68
N ARG A 21 3.22 18.12 27.87
CA ARG A 21 4.66 17.87 28.05
C ARG A 21 5.04 16.42 27.78
N SER A 22 4.21 15.46 28.20
CA SER A 22 4.43 14.03 27.92
C SER A 22 4.37 13.69 26.43
N LEU A 23 3.64 14.50 25.65
CA LEU A 23 3.58 14.44 24.18
C LEU A 23 4.75 15.17 23.50
N GLY A 24 5.67 15.77 24.27
CA GLY A 24 6.87 16.44 23.76
C GLY A 24 6.68 17.91 23.40
N PHE A 25 5.61 18.56 23.87
CA PHE A 25 5.40 19.99 23.68
C PHE A 25 6.06 20.82 24.80
N GLU A 26 6.67 21.94 24.41
CA GLU A 26 6.86 23.08 25.31
C GLU A 26 5.51 23.78 25.49
N VAL A 27 5.06 23.94 26.73
CA VAL A 27 3.75 24.54 27.02
C VAL A 27 3.89 26.01 27.37
N ARG A 28 3.13 26.87 26.68
CA ARG A 28 3.02 28.31 26.94
C ARG A 28 1.57 28.69 27.19
N MET A 29 1.32 29.62 28.11
CA MET A 29 -0.04 30.07 28.43
C MET A 29 -0.36 31.36 27.68
N ALA A 30 -1.60 31.50 27.22
CA ALA A 30 -2.14 32.72 26.64
C ALA A 30 -3.48 33.07 27.29
N ALA A 31 -3.59 34.25 27.89
CA ALA A 31 -4.82 34.73 28.51
C ALA A 31 -5.84 35.25 27.47
N SER A 32 -5.39 35.57 26.26
CA SER A 32 -6.22 36.11 25.18
C SER A 32 -5.79 35.60 23.79
N THR A 33 -6.65 35.74 22.78
CA THR A 33 -6.32 35.41 21.39
C THR A 33 -5.12 36.23 20.87
N ALA A 34 -5.00 37.51 21.24
CA ALA A 34 -3.88 38.36 20.84
C ALA A 34 -2.52 37.90 21.42
N GLU A 35 -2.54 37.42 22.67
CA GLU A 35 -1.35 36.81 23.27
C GLU A 35 -1.01 35.47 22.60
N ALA A 36 -2.03 34.66 22.27
CA ALA A 36 -1.86 33.42 21.54
C ALA A 36 -1.25 33.66 20.14
N GLU A 37 -1.69 34.69 19.42
CA GLU A 37 -1.11 35.14 18.15
C GLU A 37 0.37 35.52 18.30
N THR A 38 0.70 36.29 19.34
CA THR A 38 2.08 36.71 19.62
C THR A 38 2.98 35.51 19.91
N LEU A 39 2.51 34.57 20.72
CA LEU A 39 3.25 33.35 21.04
C LEU A 39 3.40 32.42 19.83
N LEU A 40 2.38 32.35 18.97
CA LEU A 40 2.40 31.61 17.73
C LEU A 40 3.44 32.17 16.75
N ALA A 41 3.55 33.50 16.66
CA ALA A 41 4.55 34.19 15.86
C ALA A 41 5.98 34.01 16.42
N ALA A 42 6.13 33.94 17.74
CA ALA A 42 7.42 33.73 18.41
C ALA A 42 7.94 32.28 18.33
N ALA A 43 7.07 31.30 18.07
CA ALA A 43 7.47 29.90 17.96
C ALA A 43 8.32 29.66 16.69
N PRO A 44 9.45 28.91 16.75
CA PRO A 44 10.37 28.75 15.61
C PRO A 44 9.67 28.17 14.37
N ALA A 45 9.80 28.78 13.19
CA ALA A 45 9.00 28.45 12.00
C ALA A 45 9.02 26.96 11.58
N GLY A 46 10.13 26.27 11.82
CA GLY A 46 10.30 24.83 11.52
C GLY A 46 9.68 23.88 12.55
N ASP A 47 9.13 24.39 13.65
CA ASP A 47 8.48 23.57 14.68
C ASP A 47 6.97 23.51 14.50
N ARG A 48 6.39 22.37 14.91
CA ARG A 48 4.94 22.18 15.07
C ARG A 48 4.41 23.09 16.19
N VAL A 49 3.20 23.61 16.00
CA VAL A 49 2.52 24.45 16.98
C VAL A 49 1.10 23.93 17.23
N ALA A 50 0.59 24.10 18.44
CA ALA A 50 -0.78 23.74 18.80
C ALA A 50 -1.45 24.85 19.63
N LEU A 51 -2.75 25.06 19.45
CA LEU A 51 -3.59 25.81 20.38
C LEU A 51 -4.52 24.85 21.11
N VAL A 52 -4.64 24.98 22.43
CA VAL A 52 -5.43 24.08 23.27
C VAL A 52 -6.20 24.88 24.32
N ASP A 53 -7.51 24.68 24.46
CA ASP A 53 -8.30 25.34 25.50
C ASP A 53 -7.91 24.82 26.89
N ALA A 54 -7.67 25.72 27.84
CA ALA A 54 -7.30 25.39 29.21
C ALA A 54 -8.35 24.54 29.94
N ARG A 55 -9.62 24.60 29.50
CA ARG A 55 -10.75 23.82 30.03
C ARG A 55 -10.84 22.42 29.45
N PHE A 56 -10.00 22.05 28.47
CA PHE A 56 -10.03 20.74 27.84
C PHE A 56 -10.08 19.60 28.88
N VAL A 57 -11.04 18.70 28.72
CA VAL A 57 -11.13 17.43 29.45
C VAL A 57 -11.22 16.30 28.45
N GLY A 58 -10.27 15.37 28.51
CA GLY A 58 -10.23 14.26 27.60
C GLY A 58 -9.08 13.30 27.89
N HIS A 59 -8.97 12.30 27.03
CA HIS A 59 -7.92 11.29 27.11
C HIS A 59 -6.60 11.82 26.54
N LEU A 60 -5.48 11.40 27.13
CA LEU A 60 -4.14 11.66 26.57
C LEU A 60 -4.02 11.10 25.15
N HIS A 61 -4.60 9.93 24.85
CA HIS A 61 -4.58 9.40 23.50
C HIS A 61 -5.36 10.25 22.49
N ALA A 62 -6.45 10.92 22.90
CA ALA A 62 -7.19 11.82 22.03
C ALA A 62 -6.34 13.05 21.65
N LEU A 63 -5.64 13.66 22.62
CA LEU A 63 -4.64 14.71 22.34
C LEU A 63 -3.50 14.18 21.48
N ARG A 64 -3.03 12.96 21.71
CA ARG A 64 -2.00 12.33 20.88
C ARG A 64 -2.45 12.24 19.41
N LEU A 65 -3.66 11.73 19.14
CA LEU A 65 -4.22 11.64 17.80
C LEU A 65 -4.41 13.02 17.16
N GLY A 66 -4.98 13.97 17.91
CA GLY A 66 -5.28 15.31 17.41
C GLY A 66 -4.06 16.21 17.21
N LEU A 67 -2.97 16.01 17.98
CA LEU A 67 -1.87 16.96 18.03
C LEU A 67 -0.54 16.44 17.49
N THR A 68 -0.32 15.12 17.46
CA THR A 68 1.03 14.55 17.19
C THR A 68 1.12 13.72 15.92
N ASP A 69 0.01 13.43 15.23
CA ASP A 69 0.04 12.66 13.99
C ASP A 69 0.86 13.40 12.91
N PRO A 70 1.97 12.82 12.41
CA PRO A 70 2.84 13.45 11.42
C PRO A 70 2.25 13.46 10.00
N ARG A 71 1.14 12.76 9.76
CA ARG A 71 0.57 12.60 8.42
C ARG A 71 -0.24 13.81 7.98
N PHE A 72 -0.83 14.52 8.95
CA PHE A 72 -1.75 15.61 8.69
C PHE A 72 -1.09 16.96 8.99
N PRO A 73 -0.99 17.86 7.98
CA PRO A 73 -0.45 19.20 8.20
C PRO A 73 -1.28 20.03 9.19
N LEU A 74 -2.61 19.84 9.18
CA LEU A 74 -3.56 20.39 10.15
C LEU A 74 -4.39 19.26 10.73
N ALA A 75 -4.57 19.25 12.05
CA ALA A 75 -5.48 18.34 12.72
C ALA A 75 -6.15 19.03 13.92
N ALA A 76 -7.36 18.59 14.24
CA ALA A 76 -8.12 19.13 15.36
C ALA A 76 -8.95 18.07 16.06
N VAL A 77 -9.10 18.25 17.37
CA VAL A 77 -10.12 17.61 18.22
C VAL A 77 -10.85 18.74 18.95
N PRO A 78 -12.05 18.52 19.53
CA PRO A 78 -12.75 19.59 20.24
C PRO A 78 -11.85 20.27 21.27
N GLY A 79 -11.70 21.59 21.17
CA GLY A 79 -10.83 22.39 22.04
C GLY A 79 -9.34 22.37 21.74
N ALA A 80 -8.88 21.71 20.67
CA ALA A 80 -7.46 21.66 20.35
C ALA A 80 -7.21 21.59 18.84
N VAL A 81 -6.27 22.40 18.34
CA VAL A 81 -5.84 22.41 16.93
C VAL A 81 -4.32 22.44 16.83
N THR A 82 -3.75 21.71 15.88
CA THR A 82 -2.30 21.65 15.61
C THR A 82 -2.00 22.02 14.16
N ALA A 83 -0.84 22.62 13.94
CA ALA A 83 -0.28 22.85 12.61
C ALA A 83 1.18 22.42 12.56
N GLN A 84 1.51 21.62 11.55
CA GLN A 84 2.88 21.38 11.11
C GLN A 84 3.45 22.58 10.36
N PRO A 85 4.79 22.68 10.19
CA PRO A 85 5.43 23.81 9.51
C PRO A 85 4.77 24.21 8.17
N ALA A 86 4.40 23.21 7.35
CA ALA A 86 3.77 23.42 6.04
C ALA A 86 2.41 24.13 6.11
N ALA A 87 1.67 24.02 7.22
CA ALA A 87 0.34 24.62 7.38
C ALA A 87 0.28 25.73 8.43
N ARG A 88 1.42 26.14 8.99
CA ARG A 88 1.48 27.21 10.00
C ARG A 88 0.94 28.54 9.51
N GLN A 89 1.14 28.85 8.23
CA GLN A 89 0.64 30.09 7.66
C GLN A 89 -0.90 30.10 7.60
N ALA A 90 -1.55 28.96 7.37
CA ALA A 90 -3.00 28.85 7.42
C ALA A 90 -3.50 29.09 8.86
N LEU A 91 -2.89 28.39 9.83
CA LEU A 91 -3.24 28.56 11.25
C LEU A 91 -3.04 30.01 11.74
N THR A 92 -1.91 30.63 11.38
CA THR A 92 -1.59 32.01 11.79
C THR A 92 -2.60 33.01 11.22
N ARG A 93 -3.00 32.83 9.95
CA ARG A 93 -4.04 33.67 9.34
C ARG A 93 -5.40 33.50 10.03
N ALA A 94 -5.79 32.26 10.35
CA ALA A 94 -7.03 31.98 11.05
C ALA A 94 -7.05 32.62 12.46
N VAL A 95 -5.95 32.53 13.22
CA VAL A 95 -5.81 33.19 14.53
C VAL A 95 -5.84 34.71 14.43
N ALA A 96 -5.17 35.29 13.43
CA ALA A 96 -5.19 36.75 13.21
C ALA A 96 -6.59 37.25 12.85
N ARG A 97 -7.38 36.48 12.08
CA ARG A 97 -8.77 36.81 11.79
C ARG A 97 -9.66 36.78 13.03
N ASP A 98 -9.57 35.73 13.85
CA ASP A 98 -10.31 35.65 15.14
C ASP A 98 -9.94 36.83 16.06
N THR A 99 -8.67 37.25 16.06
CA THR A 99 -8.22 38.43 16.83
C THR A 99 -8.82 39.73 16.26
N SER A 100 -8.81 39.90 14.94
CA SER A 100 -9.31 41.11 14.26
C SER A 100 -10.83 41.27 14.29
N SER A 101 -11.58 40.17 14.34
CA SER A 101 -13.05 40.19 14.47
C SER A 101 -13.52 40.58 15.87
N GLY A 102 -12.58 40.90 16.78
CA GLY A 102 -12.85 41.37 18.13
C GLY A 102 -13.37 40.28 19.06
N GLY A 103 -13.13 39.00 18.75
CA GLY A 103 -13.76 37.88 19.46
C GLY A 103 -15.28 38.05 19.44
N GLY A 104 -15.85 38.17 18.23
CA GLY A 104 -17.21 38.63 17.97
C GLY A 104 -18.24 38.15 18.99
N THR A 105 -19.18 39.05 19.30
CA THR A 105 -20.35 38.93 20.19
C THR A 105 -21.34 37.78 19.85
N ALA A 106 -20.90 36.72 19.20
CA ALA A 106 -21.62 35.48 19.00
C ALA A 106 -21.18 34.46 20.07
N VAL A 107 -21.90 34.49 21.21
CA VAL A 107 -21.97 33.43 22.24
C VAL A 107 -20.62 33.07 22.91
N ALA A 108 -20.43 33.52 24.14
CA ALA A 108 -19.26 33.30 25.02
C ALA A 108 -19.02 31.82 25.44
N VAL A 109 -19.37 30.84 24.60
CA VAL A 109 -19.42 29.41 24.90
C VAL A 109 -18.33 28.63 24.17
N ASP A 110 -17.91 29.06 22.97
CA ASP A 110 -16.98 28.30 22.13
C ASP A 110 -15.50 28.62 22.40
N SER A 111 -14.62 27.60 22.32
CA SER A 111 -13.19 27.75 22.55
C SER A 111 -12.49 28.54 21.43
N ILE A 112 -11.35 29.19 21.74
CA ILE A 112 -10.51 29.84 20.71
C ILE A 112 -10.08 28.82 19.65
N ALA A 113 -9.70 27.60 20.07
CA ALA A 113 -9.30 26.55 19.16
C ALA A 113 -10.41 26.15 18.18
N ASP A 114 -11.66 25.99 18.65
CA ASP A 114 -12.78 25.59 17.80
C ASP A 114 -13.18 26.70 16.80
N ARG A 115 -13.12 27.97 17.22
CA ARG A 115 -13.34 29.10 16.30
C ARG A 115 -12.27 29.20 15.23
N VAL A 116 -11.00 29.01 15.60
CA VAL A 116 -9.89 28.97 14.66
C VAL A 116 -10.04 27.81 13.66
N VAL A 117 -10.56 26.66 14.09
CA VAL A 117 -10.87 25.53 13.21
C VAL A 117 -11.99 25.89 12.22
N ALA A 118 -13.05 26.57 12.66
CA ALA A 118 -14.11 27.03 11.78
C ALA A 118 -13.60 28.02 10.72
N GLU A 119 -12.68 28.92 11.09
CA GLU A 119 -12.00 29.83 10.15
C GLU A 119 -11.11 29.08 9.15
N LEU A 120 -10.41 28.02 9.58
CA LEU A 120 -9.62 27.17 8.70
C LEU A 120 -10.50 26.43 7.67
N ASP A 121 -11.65 25.90 8.10
CA ASP A 121 -12.60 25.25 7.20
C ASP A 121 -13.20 26.26 6.21
N ALA A 122 -13.54 27.47 6.66
CA ALA A 122 -14.07 28.54 5.81
C ALA A 122 -13.07 28.98 4.72
N ASP A 123 -11.76 28.90 5.02
CA ASP A 123 -10.66 29.11 4.07
C ASP A 123 -10.43 27.94 3.10
N GLY A 124 -11.17 26.84 3.23
CA GLY A 124 -10.97 25.61 2.46
C GLY A 124 -9.70 24.85 2.86
N SER A 125 -9.17 25.07 4.07
CA SER A 125 -8.05 24.28 4.58
C SER A 125 -8.54 22.89 5.00
N GLU A 126 -7.84 21.84 4.58
CA GLU A 126 -8.20 20.47 4.94
C GLU A 126 -7.73 20.16 6.38
N VAL A 127 -8.63 20.33 7.36
CA VAL A 127 -8.36 20.01 8.77
C VAL A 127 -8.75 18.57 9.07
N HIS A 128 -7.76 17.73 9.37
CA HIS A 128 -8.01 16.34 9.75
C HIS A 128 -8.66 16.23 11.13
N ARG A 129 -9.70 15.41 11.25
CA ARG A 129 -10.41 15.14 12.51
C ARG A 129 -10.36 13.64 12.79
N PRO A 130 -9.57 13.18 13.78
CA PRO A 130 -9.43 11.75 14.04
C PRO A 130 -10.72 11.16 14.61
N GLU A 131 -11.06 9.94 14.21
CA GLU A 131 -12.17 9.19 14.82
C GLU A 131 -11.80 8.78 16.24
N LEU A 132 -12.47 9.39 17.23
CA LEU A 132 -12.16 9.17 18.65
C LEU A 132 -12.83 7.91 19.23
N GLY A 133 -13.93 7.45 18.64
CA GLY A 133 -14.68 6.29 19.12
C GLY A 133 -15.13 6.48 20.57
N SER A 134 -14.62 5.65 21.50
CA SER A 134 -14.91 5.76 22.93
C SER A 134 -14.05 6.79 23.67
N LEU A 135 -13.05 7.40 23.02
CA LEU A 135 -12.22 8.42 23.65
C LEU A 135 -13.02 9.71 23.79
N VAL A 136 -12.94 10.31 24.97
CA VAL A 136 -13.48 11.64 25.30
C VAL A 136 -12.46 12.72 24.93
N ALA A 137 -12.93 13.77 24.26
CA ALA A 137 -12.25 15.04 24.04
C ALA A 137 -13.31 16.15 23.96
N VAL A 138 -13.42 16.97 25.01
CA VAL A 138 -14.45 18.02 25.11
C VAL A 138 -13.92 19.25 25.82
N VAL A 139 -14.61 20.38 25.64
CA VAL A 139 -14.38 21.63 26.38
C VAL A 139 -15.62 21.92 27.22
N PRO A 140 -15.67 21.51 28.51
CA PRO A 140 -16.82 21.74 29.35
C PRO A 140 -17.06 23.23 29.62
N THR A 141 -18.32 23.64 29.57
CA THR A 141 -18.76 25.03 29.74
C THR A 141 -19.07 25.39 31.19
N ASP A 142 -19.31 24.39 32.04
CA ASP A 142 -19.66 24.56 33.45
C ASP A 142 -19.07 23.42 34.33
N PRO A 143 -19.07 23.57 35.67
CA PRO A 143 -18.52 22.57 36.58
C PRO A 143 -19.20 21.19 36.53
N GLN A 144 -20.49 21.13 36.21
CA GLN A 144 -21.24 19.87 36.14
C GLN A 144 -20.83 19.08 34.90
N ALA A 145 -20.83 19.72 33.72
CA ALA A 145 -20.34 19.15 32.48
C ALA A 145 -18.86 18.71 32.61
N ARG A 146 -18.06 19.44 33.37
CA ARG A 146 -16.67 19.07 33.65
C ARG A 146 -16.57 17.79 34.48
N ASN A 147 -17.41 17.65 35.51
CA ASN A 147 -17.44 16.45 36.34
C ASN A 147 -17.92 15.23 35.54
N GLU A 148 -18.95 15.39 34.72
CA GLU A 148 -19.43 14.35 33.81
C GLU A 148 -18.35 13.91 32.82
N ALA A 149 -17.66 14.87 32.18
CA ALA A 149 -16.55 14.56 31.27
C ALA A 149 -15.42 13.79 31.98
N ARG A 150 -15.09 14.14 33.24
CA ARG A 150 -14.09 13.40 34.03
C ARG A 150 -14.54 11.98 34.35
N GLN A 151 -15.82 11.77 34.65
CA GLN A 151 -16.39 10.44 34.86
C GLN A 151 -16.34 9.61 33.57
N SER A 152 -16.65 10.22 32.42
CA SER A 152 -16.55 9.56 31.12
C SER A 152 -15.11 9.18 30.77
N VAL A 153 -14.12 10.03 31.09
CA VAL A 153 -12.69 9.69 30.95
C VAL A 153 -12.31 8.53 31.86
N ALA A 154 -12.73 8.54 33.13
CA ALA A 154 -12.41 7.46 34.07
C ALA A 154 -13.07 6.11 33.71
N ALA A 155 -14.18 6.13 32.96
CA ALA A 155 -14.89 4.93 32.54
C ALA A 155 -14.23 4.17 31.38
N VAL A 156 -13.24 4.77 30.69
CA VAL A 156 -12.62 4.21 29.50
C VAL A 156 -11.13 3.98 29.74
N ASP A 157 -10.66 2.76 29.47
CA ASP A 157 -9.23 2.44 29.52
C ASP A 157 -8.53 2.95 28.25
N ASP A 158 -7.85 4.11 28.37
CA ASP A 158 -7.09 4.77 27.31
C ASP A 158 -6.12 3.82 26.60
N GLU A 159 -5.41 2.98 27.36
CA GLU A 159 -4.38 2.09 26.84
C GLU A 159 -5.00 0.90 26.11
N ALA A 160 -6.13 0.38 26.60
CA ALA A 160 -6.88 -0.66 25.89
C ALA A 160 -7.42 -0.15 24.55
N VAL A 161 -7.94 1.08 24.51
CA VAL A 161 -8.38 1.72 23.25
C VAL A 161 -7.20 1.89 22.30
N ARG A 162 -6.06 2.39 22.79
CA ARG A 162 -4.84 2.56 21.99
C ARG A 162 -4.31 1.25 21.40
N LEU A 163 -4.34 0.17 22.16
CA LEU A 163 -3.96 -1.17 21.68
C LEU A 163 -4.93 -1.71 20.64
N LYS A 164 -6.22 -1.40 20.77
CA LYS A 164 -7.25 -1.83 19.84
C LYS A 164 -7.18 -1.02 18.53
N SER A 165 -6.98 0.29 18.59
CA SER A 165 -6.85 1.18 17.43
C SER A 165 -5.56 0.93 16.64
N ALA A 166 -4.52 0.37 17.26
CA ALA A 166 -3.30 -0.04 16.59
C ALA A 166 -3.50 -1.21 15.58
N VAL A 167 -4.55 -2.01 15.76
CA VAL A 167 -4.89 -3.13 14.87
C VAL A 167 -5.77 -2.64 13.73
N LYS A 168 -5.45 -3.04 12.49
CA LYS A 168 -6.20 -2.63 11.30
C LYS A 168 -7.61 -3.26 11.33
N SER A 169 -8.64 -2.46 11.08
CA SER A 169 -10.04 -2.89 11.18
C SER A 169 -10.47 -3.89 10.09
N ARG A 170 -9.72 -3.95 8.98
CA ARG A 170 -10.06 -4.72 7.77
C ARG A 170 -9.09 -5.86 7.47
N ASP A 171 -8.43 -6.38 8.50
CA ASP A 171 -7.54 -7.53 8.36
C ASP A 171 -8.30 -8.82 7.97
N GLY A 172 -7.55 -9.76 7.39
CA GLY A 172 -8.00 -11.12 7.13
C GLY A 172 -8.41 -11.84 8.42
N PHE A 173 -9.16 -12.93 8.28
CA PHE A 173 -9.55 -13.83 9.36
C PHE A 173 -8.32 -14.32 10.14
N PHE A 174 -7.30 -14.81 9.44
CA PHE A 174 -6.11 -15.36 10.10
C PHE A 174 -5.39 -14.29 10.91
N THR A 175 -5.12 -13.13 10.32
CA THR A 175 -4.49 -12.01 11.02
C THR A 175 -5.30 -11.57 12.23
N THR A 176 -6.61 -11.37 12.06
CA THR A 176 -7.50 -10.87 13.12
C THR A 176 -7.58 -11.81 14.32
N HIS A 177 -7.68 -13.13 14.08
CA HIS A 177 -7.95 -14.10 15.15
C HIS A 177 -6.71 -14.84 15.66
N PHE A 178 -5.65 -14.97 14.85
CA PHE A 178 -4.45 -15.75 15.21
C PHE A 178 -3.20 -14.90 15.37
N ILE A 179 -3.17 -13.64 14.94
CA ILE A 179 -1.97 -12.78 15.04
C ILE A 179 -2.24 -11.54 15.90
N SER A 180 -3.23 -10.73 15.54
CA SER A 180 -3.61 -9.47 16.20
C SER A 180 -3.92 -9.56 17.70
N PRO A 181 -4.44 -10.67 18.26
CA PRO A 181 -4.72 -10.74 19.70
C PRO A 181 -3.49 -10.54 20.58
N TYR A 182 -2.31 -11.00 20.14
CA TYR A 182 -1.06 -10.88 20.91
C TYR A 182 -0.03 -9.95 20.28
N SER A 183 0.04 -9.82 18.95
CA SER A 183 1.03 -8.96 18.26
C SER A 183 0.94 -7.49 18.70
N ARG A 184 -0.25 -6.97 19.00
CA ARG A 184 -0.43 -5.61 19.53
C ARG A 184 0.31 -5.38 20.86
N TYR A 185 0.45 -6.41 21.68
CA TYR A 185 1.23 -6.32 22.92
C TYR A 185 2.73 -6.40 22.65
N ILE A 186 3.16 -7.10 21.59
CA ILE A 186 4.54 -7.05 21.08
C ILE A 186 4.84 -5.63 20.57
N ALA A 187 3.93 -5.01 19.82
CA ALA A 187 4.07 -3.63 19.35
C ALA A 187 4.24 -2.66 20.52
N ARG A 188 3.44 -2.81 21.58
CA ARG A 188 3.63 -2.04 22.82
C ARG A 188 4.98 -2.31 23.48
N TRP A 189 5.41 -3.57 23.56
CA TRP A 189 6.72 -3.93 24.11
C TRP A 189 7.85 -3.26 23.32
N CYS A 190 7.79 -3.28 21.99
CA CYS A 190 8.72 -2.60 21.10
C CYS A 190 8.71 -1.08 21.36
N ALA A 191 7.54 -0.47 21.48
CA ALA A 191 7.39 0.96 21.76
C ALA A 191 8.06 1.35 23.09
N ARG A 192 7.86 0.54 24.15
CA ARG A 192 8.48 0.76 25.47
C ARG A 192 9.99 0.59 25.46
N ARG A 193 10.52 -0.22 24.54
CA ARG A 193 11.97 -0.41 24.34
C ARG A 193 12.59 0.61 23.38
N GLY A 194 11.80 1.55 22.86
CA GLY A 194 12.28 2.56 21.92
C GLY A 194 12.59 2.02 20.52
N LEU A 195 12.17 0.79 20.19
CA LEU A 195 12.33 0.23 18.86
C LEU A 195 11.47 1.02 17.85
N THR A 196 11.99 1.18 16.65
CA THR A 196 11.31 1.85 15.54
C THR A 196 10.55 0.84 14.66
N PRO A 197 9.47 1.24 13.98
CA PRO A 197 8.79 0.39 13.00
C PRO A 197 9.76 -0.22 11.98
N ASN A 198 10.63 0.60 11.38
CA ASN A 198 11.59 0.15 10.36
C ASN A 198 12.57 -0.94 10.88
N GLN A 199 12.96 -0.90 12.16
CA GLN A 199 13.77 -1.97 12.76
C GLN A 199 12.99 -3.29 12.85
N VAL A 200 11.71 -3.22 13.21
CA VAL A 200 10.83 -4.41 13.27
C VAL A 200 10.54 -4.96 11.87
N THR A 201 10.28 -4.10 10.89
CA THR A 201 10.12 -4.46 9.47
C THR A 201 11.38 -5.16 8.93
N THR A 202 12.56 -4.64 9.28
CA THR A 202 13.84 -5.25 8.90
C THR A 202 14.05 -6.61 9.56
N ALA A 203 13.71 -6.75 10.84
CA ALA A 203 13.74 -8.03 11.54
C ALA A 203 12.77 -9.05 10.92
N SER A 204 11.60 -8.61 10.48
CA SER A 204 10.64 -9.43 9.73
C SER A 204 11.24 -9.96 8.42
N LEU A 205 11.86 -9.08 7.62
CA LEU A 205 12.54 -9.49 6.38
C LEU A 205 13.66 -10.50 6.66
N LEU A 206 14.55 -10.23 7.61
CA LEU A 206 15.66 -11.15 7.95
C LEU A 206 15.12 -12.52 8.36
N THR A 207 14.06 -12.56 9.16
CA THR A 207 13.41 -13.81 9.58
C THR A 207 12.86 -14.59 8.38
N ALA A 208 12.21 -13.92 7.43
CA ALA A 208 11.73 -14.56 6.20
C ALA A 208 12.87 -15.05 5.28
N LEU A 209 13.98 -14.32 5.18
CA LEU A 209 15.14 -14.77 4.41
C LEU A 209 15.79 -16.01 5.03
N ILE A 210 15.85 -16.08 6.37
CA ILE A 210 16.26 -17.29 7.09
C ILE A 210 15.27 -18.42 6.81
N ALA A 211 13.95 -18.15 6.84
CA ALA A 211 12.92 -19.13 6.51
C ALA A 211 13.09 -19.69 5.08
N ALA A 212 13.33 -18.82 4.10
CA ALA A 212 13.64 -19.21 2.73
C ALA A 212 14.93 -20.04 2.63
N GLY A 213 15.97 -19.68 3.39
CA GLY A 213 17.20 -20.46 3.52
C GLY A 213 16.97 -21.85 4.11
N CYS A 214 16.13 -21.97 5.14
CA CYS A 214 15.71 -23.25 5.70
C CYS A 214 14.96 -24.10 4.67
N ALA A 215 14.02 -23.51 3.92
CA ALA A 215 13.31 -24.19 2.84
C ALA A 215 14.28 -24.66 1.74
N ALA A 216 15.26 -23.82 1.40
CA ALA A 216 16.26 -24.16 0.40
C ALA A 216 17.10 -25.39 0.76
N THR A 217 17.25 -25.76 2.04
CA THR A 217 17.99 -26.98 2.42
C THR A 217 17.41 -28.25 1.78
N GLY A 218 16.11 -28.26 1.44
CA GLY A 218 15.44 -29.43 0.85
C GLY A 218 15.18 -30.58 1.83
N THR A 219 15.47 -30.38 3.13
CA THR A 219 15.25 -31.39 4.17
C THR A 219 13.91 -31.20 4.87
N ARG A 220 13.35 -32.26 5.46
CA ARG A 220 12.09 -32.15 6.21
C ARG A 220 12.19 -31.20 7.41
N GLY A 221 13.30 -31.27 8.15
CA GLY A 221 13.57 -30.34 9.26
C GLY A 221 13.66 -28.89 8.77
N GLY A 222 14.31 -28.67 7.62
CA GLY A 222 14.37 -27.37 6.96
C GLY A 222 13.01 -26.81 6.57
N PHE A 223 12.12 -27.62 6.00
CA PHE A 223 10.75 -27.19 5.67
C PHE A 223 9.90 -26.89 6.91
N ILE A 224 10.02 -27.67 7.98
CA ILE A 224 9.34 -27.37 9.25
C ILE A 224 9.82 -26.04 9.82
N ALA A 225 11.14 -25.84 9.89
CA ALA A 225 11.73 -24.58 10.34
C ALA A 225 11.28 -23.40 9.46
N ALA A 226 11.25 -23.57 8.13
CA ALA A 226 10.77 -22.56 7.20
C ALA A 226 9.32 -22.15 7.48
N GLY A 227 8.41 -23.11 7.68
CA GLY A 227 7.01 -22.82 8.00
C GLY A 227 6.85 -22.05 9.31
N VAL A 228 7.55 -22.45 10.37
CA VAL A 228 7.52 -21.76 11.67
C VAL A 228 8.08 -20.34 11.56
N LEU A 229 9.24 -20.19 10.91
CA LEU A 229 9.88 -18.89 10.72
C LEU A 229 9.07 -17.97 9.80
N LEU A 230 8.34 -18.52 8.83
CA LEU A 230 7.45 -17.74 7.98
C LEU A 230 6.31 -17.10 8.80
N ILE A 231 5.69 -17.85 9.72
CA ILE A 231 4.70 -17.30 10.65
C ILE A 231 5.33 -16.28 11.60
N ALA A 232 6.53 -16.56 12.13
CA ALA A 232 7.23 -15.62 13.00
C ALA A 232 7.54 -14.29 12.28
N SER A 233 7.99 -14.35 11.02
CA SER A 233 8.15 -13.18 10.16
C SER A 233 6.83 -12.43 9.98
N PHE A 234 5.73 -13.13 9.67
CA PHE A 234 4.42 -12.51 9.52
C PHE A 234 3.88 -11.84 10.80
N VAL A 235 4.21 -12.39 11.98
CA VAL A 235 3.90 -11.74 13.27
C VAL A 235 4.66 -10.43 13.41
N LEU A 236 5.96 -10.40 13.09
CA LEU A 236 6.78 -9.20 13.15
C LEU A 236 6.31 -8.14 12.15
N ASP A 237 5.90 -8.58 10.96
CA ASP A 237 5.28 -7.76 9.93
C ASP A 237 4.02 -7.06 10.43
N CYS A 238 3.07 -7.80 11.00
CA CYS A 238 1.89 -7.19 11.61
C CYS A 238 2.26 -6.24 12.77
N THR A 239 3.33 -6.57 13.50
CA THR A 239 3.80 -5.81 14.66
C THR A 239 4.37 -4.45 14.27
N ASP A 240 5.04 -4.31 13.11
CA ASP A 240 5.63 -3.03 12.71
C ASP A 240 4.58 -1.96 12.41
N GLY A 241 3.50 -2.31 11.70
CA GLY A 241 2.41 -1.42 11.37
C GLY A 241 1.58 -1.10 12.60
N GLN A 242 1.37 -2.10 13.48
CA GLN A 242 0.77 -1.87 14.79
C GLN A 242 1.63 -0.95 15.66
N LEU A 243 2.97 -1.06 15.61
CA LEU A 243 3.88 -0.17 16.32
C LEU A 243 3.84 1.25 15.75
N ALA A 244 3.81 1.41 14.43
CA ALA A 244 3.67 2.69 13.77
C ALA A 244 2.37 3.40 14.19
N ARG A 245 1.24 2.67 14.20
CA ARG A 245 -0.07 3.17 14.66
C ARG A 245 -0.08 3.46 16.16
N TYR A 246 0.39 2.53 16.98
CA TYR A 246 0.41 2.66 18.43
C TYR A 246 1.27 3.85 18.89
N ALA A 247 2.42 4.08 18.25
CA ALA A 247 3.35 5.16 18.59
C ALA A 247 3.20 6.44 17.76
N LEU A 248 2.27 6.47 16.78
CA LEU A 248 2.16 7.50 15.73
C LEU A 248 3.50 7.81 15.03
N LYS A 249 4.35 6.80 14.87
CA LYS A 249 5.66 6.90 14.22
C LYS A 249 5.57 6.50 12.74
N TYR A 250 4.76 7.23 11.99
CA TYR A 250 4.62 7.01 10.56
C TYR A 250 5.76 7.65 9.76
N SER A 251 6.18 7.00 8.67
CA SER A 251 7.14 7.59 7.72
C SER A 251 6.92 7.06 6.30
N THR A 252 7.29 7.88 5.33
CA THR A 252 7.31 7.57 3.89
C THR A 252 8.17 6.34 3.60
N LEU A 253 9.41 6.40 4.09
CA LEU A 253 10.40 5.35 3.97
C LEU A 253 9.89 4.05 4.62
N GLY A 254 9.27 4.14 5.79
CA GLY A 254 8.72 2.97 6.48
C GLY A 254 7.60 2.29 5.67
N ALA A 255 6.67 3.07 5.11
CA ALA A 255 5.61 2.53 4.27
C ALA A 255 6.15 1.87 2.99
N TRP A 256 7.16 2.47 2.36
CA TRP A 256 7.83 1.88 1.20
C TRP A 256 8.63 0.62 1.54
N LEU A 257 9.36 0.62 2.68
CA LEU A 257 10.11 -0.54 3.14
C LEU A 257 9.19 -1.72 3.43
N ASP A 258 8.08 -1.49 4.13
CA ASP A 258 7.06 -2.50 4.41
C ASP A 258 6.53 -3.12 3.11
N ALA A 259 6.01 -2.28 2.22
CA ALA A 259 5.54 -2.65 0.88
C ALA A 259 6.55 -3.44 0.04
N THR A 260 7.81 -2.99 0.02
CA THR A 260 8.89 -3.63 -0.74
C THR A 260 9.29 -4.96 -0.14
N PHE A 261 9.48 -5.00 1.18
CA PHE A 261 9.92 -6.20 1.87
C PHE A 261 8.87 -7.28 1.77
N ASP A 262 7.59 -6.95 1.81
CA ASP A 262 6.51 -7.88 1.58
C ASP A 262 6.64 -8.69 0.28
N ARG A 263 7.02 -8.04 -0.81
CA ARG A 263 7.27 -8.71 -2.10
C ARG A 263 8.57 -9.49 -2.07
N ALA A 264 9.63 -8.91 -1.49
CA ALA A 264 10.92 -9.58 -1.36
C ALA A 264 10.82 -10.89 -0.55
N LYS A 265 10.09 -10.88 0.58
CA LYS A 265 9.86 -12.04 1.43
C LYS A 265 9.13 -13.16 0.66
N GLU A 266 8.06 -12.81 -0.05
CA GLU A 266 7.26 -13.75 -0.84
C GLU A 266 8.11 -14.43 -1.93
N TYR A 267 8.83 -13.63 -2.72
CA TYR A 267 9.64 -14.15 -3.82
C TYR A 267 10.85 -14.94 -3.32
N ALA A 268 11.50 -14.50 -2.24
CA ALA A 268 12.57 -15.25 -1.60
C ALA A 268 12.07 -16.60 -1.08
N TYR A 269 10.88 -16.65 -0.46
CA TYR A 269 10.32 -17.90 0.04
C TYR A 269 9.96 -18.87 -1.09
N TYR A 270 9.38 -18.38 -2.20
CA TYR A 270 9.12 -19.21 -3.38
C TYR A 270 10.42 -19.76 -3.99
N ALA A 271 11.46 -18.92 -4.11
CA ALA A 271 12.77 -19.35 -4.58
C ALA A 271 13.41 -20.37 -3.64
N GLY A 272 13.29 -20.19 -2.33
CA GLY A 272 13.76 -21.13 -1.32
C GLY A 272 13.10 -22.50 -1.44
N LEU A 273 11.76 -22.54 -1.57
CA LEU A 273 11.01 -23.77 -1.82
C LEU A 273 11.45 -24.46 -3.13
N ALA A 274 11.59 -23.70 -4.21
CA ALA A 274 11.98 -24.25 -5.51
C ALA A 274 13.41 -24.80 -5.50
N LEU A 275 14.34 -24.10 -4.86
CA LEU A 275 15.72 -24.55 -4.68
C LEU A 275 15.79 -25.82 -3.81
N GLY A 276 15.03 -25.87 -2.71
CA GLY A 276 14.97 -27.03 -1.84
C GLY A 276 14.39 -28.26 -2.52
N ALA A 277 13.32 -28.09 -3.31
CA ALA A 277 12.72 -29.16 -4.11
C ALA A 277 13.71 -29.68 -5.17
N ALA A 278 14.39 -28.79 -5.89
CA ALA A 278 15.34 -29.15 -6.94
C ALA A 278 16.53 -29.96 -6.40
N ARG A 279 16.98 -29.70 -5.15
CA ARG A 279 18.00 -30.52 -4.48
C ARG A 279 17.53 -31.96 -4.20
N GLY A 280 16.23 -32.15 -3.99
CA GLY A 280 15.59 -33.46 -3.87
C GLY A 280 15.21 -34.09 -5.22
N GLY A 281 15.60 -33.49 -6.36
CA GLY A 281 15.26 -33.97 -7.70
C GLY A 281 13.89 -33.55 -8.22
N ASP A 282 13.15 -32.71 -7.48
CA ASP A 282 11.81 -32.24 -7.83
C ASP A 282 11.86 -30.81 -8.38
N ASP A 283 11.94 -30.63 -9.71
CA ASP A 283 11.95 -29.30 -10.31
C ASP A 283 10.55 -28.66 -10.29
N VAL A 284 10.41 -27.60 -9.49
CA VAL A 284 9.18 -26.82 -9.32
C VAL A 284 9.39 -25.35 -9.67
N TRP A 285 10.49 -24.96 -10.32
CA TRP A 285 10.75 -23.56 -10.66
C TRP A 285 9.69 -22.94 -11.57
N ALA A 286 9.13 -23.73 -12.49
CA ALA A 286 8.01 -23.29 -13.33
C ALA A 286 6.75 -23.00 -12.49
N LEU A 287 6.50 -23.78 -11.43
CA LEU A 287 5.37 -23.56 -10.52
C LEU A 287 5.60 -22.32 -9.65
N ALA A 288 6.83 -22.13 -9.15
CA ALA A 288 7.22 -20.96 -8.38
C ALA A 288 7.11 -19.66 -9.19
N LEU A 289 7.61 -19.67 -10.43
CA LEU A 289 7.46 -18.55 -11.36
C LEU A 289 5.99 -18.34 -11.72
N GLY A 290 5.24 -19.39 -12.04
CA GLY A 290 3.80 -19.30 -12.30
C GLY A 290 3.02 -18.69 -11.14
N ALA A 291 3.36 -19.03 -9.90
CA ALA A 291 2.74 -18.47 -8.70
C ALA A 291 3.04 -16.96 -8.57
N MET A 292 4.28 -16.55 -8.83
CA MET A 292 4.67 -15.13 -8.88
C MET A 292 3.91 -14.36 -9.96
N VAL A 293 3.81 -14.92 -11.17
CA VAL A 293 3.07 -14.31 -12.28
C VAL A 293 1.61 -14.10 -11.90
N LEU A 294 0.95 -15.16 -11.41
CA LEU A 294 -0.45 -15.12 -11.03
C LEU A 294 -0.72 -14.12 -9.91
N GLN A 295 0.12 -14.11 -8.87
CA GLN A 295 -0.02 -13.19 -7.74
C GLN A 295 0.18 -11.74 -8.18
N THR A 296 1.17 -11.48 -9.04
CA THR A 296 1.47 -10.13 -9.53
C THR A 296 0.35 -9.62 -10.44
N CYS A 297 -0.14 -10.44 -11.37
CA CYS A 297 -1.29 -10.08 -12.20
C CYS A 297 -2.53 -9.77 -11.35
N ARG A 298 -2.81 -10.59 -10.33
CA ARG A 298 -3.91 -10.36 -9.40
C ARG A 298 -3.78 -9.02 -8.67
N HIS A 299 -2.61 -8.71 -8.12
CA HIS A 299 -2.38 -7.42 -7.47
C HIS A 299 -2.55 -6.25 -8.45
N VAL A 300 -2.04 -6.36 -9.68
CA VAL A 300 -2.22 -5.31 -10.70
C VAL A 300 -3.70 -5.13 -11.07
N VAL A 301 -4.50 -6.20 -11.10
CA VAL A 301 -5.98 -6.10 -11.23
C VAL A 301 -6.57 -5.31 -10.05
N ASP A 302 -6.15 -5.62 -8.82
CA ASP A 302 -6.59 -4.91 -7.62
C ASP A 302 -6.28 -3.40 -7.72
N PHE A 303 -5.03 -3.07 -8.03
CA PHE A 303 -4.57 -1.68 -8.12
C PHE A 303 -5.21 -0.92 -9.27
N SER A 304 -5.22 -1.49 -10.47
CA SER A 304 -5.76 -0.83 -11.66
C SER A 304 -7.26 -0.55 -11.50
N PHE A 305 -8.02 -1.47 -10.90
CA PHE A 305 -9.44 -1.24 -10.64
C PHE A 305 -9.67 -0.14 -9.60
N ASN A 306 -8.94 -0.15 -8.49
CA ASN A 306 -9.11 0.85 -7.43
C ASN A 306 -8.73 2.24 -7.95
N GLU A 307 -7.59 2.37 -8.63
CA GLU A 307 -7.13 3.64 -9.20
C GLU A 307 -8.12 4.17 -10.25
N ALA A 308 -8.64 3.29 -11.10
CA ALA A 308 -9.65 3.64 -12.10
C ALA A 308 -10.98 4.14 -11.51
N ASN A 309 -11.22 3.91 -10.21
CA ASN A 309 -12.41 4.32 -9.48
C ASN A 309 -12.10 5.18 -8.25
N HIS A 310 -10.88 5.70 -8.12
CA HIS A 310 -10.44 6.46 -6.93
C HIS A 310 -11.36 7.66 -6.65
N ASP A 311 -11.77 8.38 -7.69
CA ASP A 311 -12.63 9.56 -7.58
C ASP A 311 -14.14 9.23 -7.75
N ALA A 312 -14.53 7.96 -7.71
CA ALA A 312 -15.92 7.58 -7.90
C ALA A 312 -16.75 7.82 -6.62
N THR A 313 -17.90 8.51 -6.76
CA THR A 313 -18.84 8.76 -5.65
C THR A 313 -19.34 7.48 -5.00
N ALA A 314 -19.61 7.55 -3.68
CA ALA A 314 -20.06 6.43 -2.85
C ALA A 314 -21.23 5.62 -3.45
N ASN A 315 -21.19 4.31 -3.25
CA ASN A 315 -22.01 3.33 -3.96
C ASN A 315 -23.42 3.17 -3.36
N THR A 316 -24.47 3.57 -4.07
CA THR A 316 -25.88 3.40 -3.67
C THR A 316 -26.60 2.25 -4.40
N SER A 317 -25.85 1.31 -5.00
CA SER A 317 -26.44 0.25 -5.84
C SER A 317 -27.17 -0.85 -5.04
N PRO A 318 -28.10 -1.61 -5.68
CA PRO A 318 -28.73 -2.79 -5.06
C PRO A 318 -27.73 -3.87 -4.62
N THR A 319 -26.59 -3.98 -5.30
CA THR A 319 -25.47 -4.84 -4.89
C THR A 319 -24.75 -4.35 -3.64
N ALA A 320 -24.68 -3.04 -3.41
CA ALA A 320 -24.20 -2.47 -2.14
C ALA A 320 -25.15 -2.86 -1.00
N ALA A 321 -26.45 -2.66 -1.20
CA ALA A 321 -27.48 -3.04 -0.23
C ALA A 321 -27.50 -4.56 0.06
N LEU A 322 -27.19 -5.41 -0.93
CA LEU A 322 -27.04 -6.85 -0.72
C LEU A 322 -25.76 -7.18 0.07
N SER A 323 -24.65 -6.48 -0.21
CA SER A 323 -23.42 -6.61 0.59
C SER A 323 -23.68 -6.23 2.04
N ASP A 324 -24.33 -5.09 2.30
CA ASP A 324 -24.67 -4.64 3.65
C ASP A 324 -25.60 -5.63 4.37
N LYS A 325 -26.58 -6.20 3.66
CA LYS A 325 -27.45 -7.26 4.21
C LYS A 325 -26.68 -8.54 4.52
N LEU A 326 -25.76 -8.97 3.67
CA LEU A 326 -24.93 -10.14 3.95
C LEU A 326 -23.95 -9.85 5.09
N ASP A 327 -23.41 -8.64 5.17
CA ASP A 327 -22.46 -8.22 6.21
C ASP A 327 -23.12 -8.17 7.59
N SER A 328 -24.46 -8.04 7.65
CA SER A 328 -25.24 -8.24 8.87
C SER A 328 -25.19 -9.67 9.42
N VAL A 329 -24.80 -10.66 8.61
CA VAL A 329 -24.59 -12.06 9.01
C VAL A 329 -23.09 -12.31 9.22
N GLY A 330 -22.62 -12.09 10.45
CA GLY A 330 -21.19 -11.94 10.78
C GLY A 330 -20.23 -13.05 10.31
N TRP A 331 -20.67 -14.31 10.16
CA TRP A 331 -19.79 -15.38 9.65
C TRP A 331 -19.55 -15.29 8.13
N THR A 332 -20.50 -14.75 7.37
CA THR A 332 -20.38 -14.63 5.90
C THR A 332 -19.34 -13.59 5.50
N VAL A 333 -19.12 -12.57 6.34
CA VAL A 333 -18.05 -11.57 6.18
C VAL A 333 -16.69 -12.25 6.17
N TRP A 334 -16.45 -13.17 7.11
CA TRP A 334 -15.18 -13.88 7.22
C TRP A 334 -14.95 -14.84 6.06
N VAL A 335 -15.97 -15.57 5.64
CA VAL A 335 -15.86 -16.44 4.44
C VAL A 335 -15.53 -15.63 3.20
N ARG A 336 -16.20 -14.48 3.00
CA ARG A 336 -15.91 -13.59 1.86
C ARG A 336 -14.48 -13.05 1.92
N ARG A 337 -14.00 -12.65 3.11
CA ARG A 337 -12.62 -12.20 3.30
C ARG A 337 -11.61 -13.32 3.01
N MET A 338 -11.87 -14.54 3.45
CA MET A 338 -10.99 -15.70 3.23
C MET A 338 -10.95 -16.17 1.77
N ILE A 339 -12.07 -16.12 1.04
CA ILE A 339 -12.15 -16.51 -0.39
C ILE A 339 -11.17 -15.72 -1.25
N VAL A 340 -10.93 -14.47 -0.87
CA VAL A 340 -10.00 -13.56 -1.56
C VAL A 340 -8.54 -13.94 -1.29
N LEU A 341 -8.28 -14.93 -0.43
CA LEU A 341 -6.96 -15.42 0.00
C LEU A 341 -6.01 -14.25 0.35
N PRO A 342 -6.33 -13.44 1.39
CA PRO A 342 -5.50 -12.34 1.83
C PRO A 342 -4.13 -12.81 2.31
N ILE A 343 -3.23 -11.85 2.56
CA ILE A 343 -1.84 -12.12 2.96
C ILE A 343 -1.80 -13.11 4.15
N GLY A 344 -2.53 -12.85 5.23
CA GLY A 344 -2.50 -13.73 6.41
C GLY A 344 -2.90 -15.18 6.13
N GLU A 345 -4.01 -15.41 5.44
CA GLU A 345 -4.51 -16.73 5.07
C GLU A 345 -3.53 -17.44 4.15
N ARG A 346 -2.97 -16.72 3.18
CA ARG A 346 -2.03 -17.26 2.21
C ARG A 346 -0.71 -17.66 2.87
N TRP A 347 -0.20 -16.82 3.77
CA TRP A 347 1.02 -17.10 4.51
C TRP A 347 0.84 -18.28 5.48
N ALA A 348 -0.32 -18.36 6.16
CA ALA A 348 -0.68 -19.51 6.98
C ALA A 348 -0.74 -20.80 6.16
N MET A 349 -1.43 -20.77 5.02
CA MET A 349 -1.52 -21.90 4.10
C MET A 349 -0.14 -22.34 3.60
N ILE A 350 0.70 -21.41 3.14
CA ILE A 350 2.06 -21.71 2.67
C ILE A 350 2.90 -22.30 3.81
N ALA A 351 2.88 -21.70 5.00
CA ALA A 351 3.65 -22.17 6.15
C ALA A 351 3.28 -23.60 6.54
N VAL A 352 1.98 -23.87 6.69
CA VAL A 352 1.47 -25.18 7.09
C VAL A 352 1.77 -26.22 6.01
N LEU A 353 1.50 -25.92 4.73
CA LEU A 353 1.77 -26.87 3.65
C LEU A 353 3.25 -27.10 3.45
N THR A 354 4.10 -26.08 3.61
CA THR A 354 5.56 -26.27 3.57
C THR A 354 5.98 -27.26 4.65
N ALA A 355 5.55 -27.03 5.89
CA ALA A 355 5.91 -27.87 7.03
C ALA A 355 5.30 -29.27 6.98
N ALA A 356 4.12 -29.43 6.38
CA ALA A 356 3.34 -30.67 6.39
C ALA A 356 3.49 -31.51 5.10
N THR A 357 3.84 -30.91 3.96
CA THR A 357 3.79 -31.57 2.64
C THR A 357 5.07 -31.36 1.83
N THR A 358 4.98 -31.26 0.51
CA THR A 358 6.10 -31.00 -0.40
C THR A 358 5.97 -29.61 -1.04
N PRO A 359 7.07 -29.01 -1.52
CA PRO A 359 7.03 -27.75 -2.27
C PRO A 359 6.07 -27.80 -3.48
N ARG A 360 6.03 -28.92 -4.21
CA ARG A 360 5.11 -29.11 -5.34
C ARG A 360 3.64 -29.01 -4.93
N ILE A 361 3.23 -29.70 -3.86
CA ILE A 361 1.86 -29.62 -3.34
C ILE A 361 1.56 -28.19 -2.87
N THR A 362 2.49 -27.57 -2.16
CA THR A 362 2.37 -26.19 -1.70
C THR A 362 2.10 -25.23 -2.86
N PHE A 363 2.86 -25.34 -3.96
CA PHE A 363 2.65 -24.52 -5.15
C PHE A 363 1.36 -24.85 -5.89
N TYR A 364 0.94 -26.11 -6.01
CA TYR A 364 -0.34 -26.43 -6.64
C TYR A 364 -1.52 -25.84 -5.87
N VAL A 365 -1.55 -25.99 -4.55
CA VAL A 365 -2.61 -25.42 -3.72
C VAL A 365 -2.60 -23.89 -3.80
N LEU A 366 -1.41 -23.28 -3.76
CA LEU A 366 -1.25 -21.84 -3.93
C LEU A 366 -1.76 -21.35 -5.29
N LEU A 367 -1.38 -22.01 -6.38
CA LEU A 367 -1.81 -21.65 -7.73
C LEU A 367 -3.33 -21.77 -7.88
N VAL A 368 -3.92 -22.88 -7.44
CA VAL A 368 -5.37 -23.11 -7.50
C VAL A 368 -6.12 -22.08 -6.66
N GLY A 369 -5.68 -21.86 -5.41
CA GLY A 369 -6.27 -20.88 -4.51
C GLY A 369 -6.19 -19.46 -5.04
N CYS A 370 -5.01 -19.02 -5.49
CA CYS A 370 -4.82 -17.70 -6.08
C CYS A 370 -5.59 -17.53 -7.39
N ALA A 371 -5.71 -18.57 -8.22
CA ALA A 371 -6.45 -18.52 -9.49
C ALA A 371 -7.95 -18.37 -9.22
N PHE A 372 -8.49 -19.14 -8.28
CA PHE A 372 -9.88 -19.02 -7.84
C PHE A 372 -10.15 -17.62 -7.28
N ALA A 373 -9.29 -17.14 -6.39
CA ALA A 373 -9.44 -15.83 -5.78
C ALA A 373 -9.32 -14.70 -6.82
N ALA A 374 -8.42 -14.82 -7.81
CA ALA A 374 -8.26 -13.87 -8.91
C ALA A 374 -9.48 -13.86 -9.82
N ALA A 375 -10.02 -15.03 -10.18
CA ALA A 375 -11.25 -15.15 -10.97
C ALA A 375 -12.45 -14.52 -10.24
N TYR A 376 -12.63 -14.84 -8.95
CA TYR A 376 -13.71 -14.33 -8.12
C TYR A 376 -13.70 -12.79 -8.03
N THR A 377 -12.55 -12.21 -7.68
CA THR A 377 -12.39 -10.74 -7.53
C THR A 377 -12.50 -10.01 -8.86
N THR A 378 -11.88 -10.54 -9.92
CA THR A 378 -11.93 -9.94 -11.26
C THR A 378 -13.34 -9.98 -11.84
N ALA A 379 -14.06 -11.11 -11.72
CA ALA A 379 -15.44 -11.22 -12.18
C ALA A 379 -16.36 -10.20 -11.48
N GLY A 380 -16.24 -10.07 -10.15
CA GLY A 380 -17.00 -9.08 -9.39
C GLY A 380 -16.70 -7.63 -9.83
N ARG A 381 -15.44 -7.32 -10.14
CA ARG A 381 -15.03 -5.99 -10.63
C ARG A 381 -15.46 -5.70 -12.07
N VAL A 382 -15.40 -6.69 -12.95
CA VAL A 382 -15.93 -6.58 -14.32
C VAL A 382 -17.43 -6.32 -14.26
N LEU A 383 -18.17 -7.05 -13.43
CA LEU A 383 -19.59 -6.82 -13.23
C LEU A 383 -19.87 -5.41 -12.68
N ARG A 384 -19.13 -4.97 -11.66
CA ARG A 384 -19.22 -3.58 -11.13
C ARG A 384 -18.91 -2.54 -12.21
N SER A 385 -17.92 -2.78 -13.05
CA SER A 385 -17.51 -1.85 -14.11
C SER A 385 -18.52 -1.73 -15.25
N LEU A 386 -19.16 -2.84 -15.62
CA LEU A 386 -20.17 -2.85 -16.70
C LEU A 386 -21.53 -2.31 -16.23
N THR A 387 -21.86 -2.50 -14.95
CA THR A 387 -23.12 -2.02 -14.37
C THR A 387 -23.07 -0.56 -13.95
N ARG A 388 -21.89 -0.02 -13.60
CA ARG A 388 -21.70 1.38 -13.23
C ARG A 388 -21.37 2.24 -14.45
N ARG A 389 -22.12 3.33 -14.66
CA ARG A 389 -21.73 4.43 -15.57
C ARG A 389 -20.83 5.44 -14.86
N ALA A 390 -19.77 4.98 -14.20
CA ALA A 390 -18.81 5.89 -13.57
C ALA A 390 -17.99 6.60 -14.65
N ARG A 391 -17.92 7.93 -14.59
CA ARG A 391 -17.07 8.72 -15.49
C ARG A 391 -15.67 8.79 -14.88
N ARG A 392 -14.68 8.24 -15.58
CA ARG A 392 -13.28 8.25 -15.12
C ARG A 392 -12.60 9.59 -15.39
N THR A 393 -11.80 10.03 -14.43
CA THR A 393 -11.04 11.28 -14.47
C THR A 393 -9.81 11.15 -15.38
N ASP A 394 -9.24 12.29 -15.78
CA ASP A 394 -7.96 12.31 -16.52
C ASP A 394 -6.81 11.76 -15.67
N ARG A 395 -6.82 12.03 -14.37
CA ARG A 395 -5.90 11.46 -13.39
C ARG A 395 -5.92 9.93 -13.43
N ALA A 396 -7.10 9.32 -13.33
CA ALA A 396 -7.24 7.86 -13.39
C ALA A 396 -6.74 7.28 -14.72
N ALA A 397 -7.01 7.96 -15.84
CA ALA A 397 -6.54 7.53 -17.16
C ALA A 397 -5.01 7.60 -17.30
N LEU A 398 -4.38 8.64 -16.74
CA LEU A 398 -2.92 8.78 -16.69
C LEU A 398 -2.30 7.69 -15.82
N ALA A 399 -2.84 7.45 -14.63
CA ALA A 399 -2.34 6.41 -13.73
C ALA A 399 -2.44 5.01 -14.37
N LEU A 400 -3.52 4.71 -15.10
CA LEU A 400 -3.63 3.47 -15.87
C LEU A 400 -2.60 3.37 -17.00
N ALA A 401 -2.29 4.49 -17.69
CA ALA A 401 -1.26 4.52 -18.73
C ALA A 401 0.14 4.31 -18.14
N ASP A 402 0.42 4.89 -16.96
CA ASP A 402 1.67 4.68 -16.23
C ASP A 402 1.81 3.21 -15.76
N LEU A 403 0.74 2.62 -15.24
CA LEU A 403 0.68 1.19 -14.88
C LEU A 403 0.83 0.27 -16.10
N ALA A 404 0.48 0.75 -17.30
CA ALA A 404 0.65 -0.02 -18.52
C ALA A 404 2.13 -0.21 -18.88
N ASP A 405 3.05 0.63 -18.39
CA ASP A 405 4.53 0.51 -18.55
C ASP A 405 4.96 0.30 -20.02
N SER A 406 4.29 1.02 -20.94
CA SER A 406 4.55 0.96 -22.38
C SER A 406 5.91 1.57 -22.72
N GLY A 407 6.67 0.83 -23.53
CA GLY A 407 8.02 1.16 -23.93
C GLY A 407 8.11 1.93 -25.25
N PRO A 408 9.34 2.16 -25.73
CA PRO A 408 9.60 3.04 -26.87
C PRO A 408 9.03 2.51 -28.20
N LEU A 409 8.86 1.20 -28.37
CA LEU A 409 8.34 0.62 -29.61
C LEU A 409 6.83 0.89 -29.72
N ALA A 410 6.07 0.59 -28.66
CA ALA A 410 4.65 0.90 -28.60
C ALA A 410 4.39 2.41 -28.67
N GLU A 411 5.19 3.24 -27.99
CA GLU A 411 5.11 4.70 -28.11
C GLU A 411 5.36 5.16 -29.56
N ALA A 412 6.37 4.62 -30.24
CA ALA A 412 6.71 5.01 -31.62
C ALA A 412 5.61 4.62 -32.61
N VAL A 413 5.05 3.41 -32.49
CA VAL A 413 3.91 2.96 -33.30
C VAL A 413 2.68 3.82 -33.00
N GLY A 414 2.41 4.12 -31.72
CA GLY A 414 1.28 4.94 -31.29
C GLY A 414 1.29 6.36 -31.87
N ARG A 415 2.47 6.94 -32.16
CA ARG A 415 2.57 8.25 -32.85
C ARG A 415 2.08 8.21 -34.29
N VAL A 416 2.12 7.04 -34.94
CA VAL A 416 1.73 6.86 -36.36
C VAL A 416 0.29 6.38 -36.49
N VAL A 417 -0.18 5.58 -35.54
CA VAL A 417 -1.59 5.12 -35.50
C VAL A 417 -2.50 6.32 -35.31
N ARG A 418 -3.31 6.63 -36.33
CA ARG A 418 -4.37 7.63 -36.28
C ARG A 418 -5.71 6.94 -36.01
N GLY A 419 -6.37 7.33 -34.92
CA GLY A 419 -7.68 6.82 -34.52
C GLY A 419 -7.60 5.81 -33.37
N GLY A 420 -8.44 6.03 -32.35
CA GLY A 420 -8.54 5.15 -31.19
C GLY A 420 -9.62 4.09 -31.36
N LEU A 421 -9.39 2.91 -30.79
CA LEU A 421 -10.39 1.84 -30.75
C LEU A 421 -11.59 2.25 -29.86
N PRO A 422 -12.85 2.02 -30.29
CA PRO A 422 -14.02 2.38 -29.50
C PRO A 422 -14.33 1.34 -28.42
N GLY A 423 -14.84 1.83 -27.28
CA GLY A 423 -15.48 0.99 -26.26
C GLY A 423 -14.62 -0.19 -25.79
N LEU A 424 -15.17 -1.40 -25.90
CA LEU A 424 -14.56 -2.66 -25.43
C LEU A 424 -13.42 -3.17 -26.33
N ALA A 425 -13.19 -2.55 -27.49
CA ALA A 425 -12.13 -2.99 -28.40
C ALA A 425 -10.72 -2.76 -27.81
N VAL A 426 -10.53 -1.77 -26.94
CA VAL A 426 -9.24 -1.51 -26.25
C VAL A 426 -8.79 -2.71 -25.39
N PRO A 427 -9.54 -3.12 -24.35
CA PRO A 427 -9.14 -4.27 -23.53
C PRO A 427 -9.15 -5.58 -24.32
N ALA A 428 -10.00 -5.71 -25.35
CA ALA A 428 -10.00 -6.89 -26.22
C ALA A 428 -8.71 -7.02 -27.04
N VAL A 429 -8.24 -5.93 -27.65
CA VAL A 429 -6.99 -5.95 -28.43
C VAL A 429 -5.77 -6.19 -27.53
N ALA A 430 -5.75 -5.60 -26.33
CA ALA A 430 -4.71 -5.90 -25.34
C ALA A 430 -4.69 -7.40 -24.95
N LEU A 431 -5.86 -7.98 -24.67
CA LEU A 431 -6.01 -9.40 -24.34
C LEU A 431 -5.59 -10.31 -25.50
N LEU A 432 -6.10 -10.05 -26.71
CA LEU A 432 -5.84 -10.89 -27.89
C LEU A 432 -4.37 -10.83 -28.30
N GLY A 433 -3.76 -9.65 -28.31
CA GLY A 433 -2.34 -9.48 -28.58
C GLY A 433 -1.45 -10.17 -27.55
N GLY A 434 -1.78 -10.00 -26.26
CA GLY A 434 -1.09 -10.66 -25.16
C GLY A 434 -1.22 -12.18 -25.18
N ALA A 435 -2.42 -12.69 -25.46
CA ALA A 435 -2.67 -14.11 -25.62
C ALA A 435 -1.92 -14.70 -26.82
N ALA A 436 -1.84 -13.95 -27.94
CA ALA A 436 -1.13 -14.38 -29.14
C ALA A 436 0.38 -14.58 -28.87
N VAL A 437 1.06 -13.61 -28.26
CA VAL A 437 2.50 -13.75 -27.96
C VAL A 437 2.78 -14.88 -26.97
N ALA A 438 1.97 -15.00 -25.92
CA ALA A 438 2.10 -16.08 -24.94
C ALA A 438 1.82 -17.46 -25.58
N ALA A 439 0.83 -17.57 -26.47
CA ALA A 439 0.53 -18.79 -27.20
C ALA A 439 1.67 -19.16 -28.18
N CYS A 440 2.21 -18.19 -28.92
CA CYS A 440 3.37 -18.41 -29.78
C CYS A 440 4.56 -18.95 -28.98
N ALA A 441 4.83 -18.41 -27.79
CA ALA A 441 5.88 -18.90 -26.90
C ALA A 441 5.60 -20.31 -26.31
N ALA A 442 4.36 -20.59 -25.92
CA ALA A 442 3.99 -21.85 -25.27
C ALA A 442 3.92 -23.05 -26.25
N PHE A 443 3.47 -22.80 -27.47
CA PHE A 443 3.19 -23.86 -28.45
C PHE A 443 4.26 -24.04 -29.54
N SER A 444 5.26 -23.14 -29.62
CA SER A 444 6.41 -23.34 -30.52
C SER A 444 7.58 -24.06 -29.84
N GLY A 445 8.49 -24.61 -30.66
CA GLY A 445 9.77 -25.14 -30.19
C GLY A 445 10.76 -24.01 -29.87
N PHE A 446 11.70 -24.27 -28.95
CA PHE A 446 12.79 -23.33 -28.66
C PHE A 446 13.64 -23.09 -29.91
N GLY A 447 14.05 -21.83 -30.16
CA GLY A 447 14.70 -21.43 -31.42
C GLY A 447 13.75 -21.08 -32.57
N SER A 448 12.43 -21.22 -32.40
CA SER A 448 11.45 -20.81 -33.42
C SER A 448 11.41 -19.29 -33.59
N ALA A 449 11.13 -18.82 -34.81
CA ALA A 449 10.83 -17.42 -35.09
C ALA A 449 9.39 -17.02 -34.71
N LEU A 450 8.50 -17.98 -34.42
CA LEU A 450 7.09 -17.69 -34.10
C LEU A 450 6.90 -16.78 -32.87
N PRO A 451 7.62 -16.97 -31.74
CA PRO A 451 7.55 -16.04 -30.61
C PRO A 451 7.95 -14.61 -30.98
N VAL A 452 8.90 -14.44 -31.91
CA VAL A 452 9.31 -13.12 -32.39
C VAL A 452 8.19 -12.46 -33.18
N ILE A 453 7.54 -13.20 -34.08
CA ILE A 453 6.37 -12.73 -34.83
C ILE A 453 5.23 -12.37 -33.87
N GLY A 454 4.94 -13.24 -32.89
CA GLY A 454 3.96 -12.97 -31.84
C GLY A 454 4.28 -11.71 -31.04
N ALA A 455 5.56 -11.49 -30.69
CA ALA A 455 5.99 -10.29 -29.99
C ALA A 455 5.88 -9.01 -30.84
N LEU A 456 6.15 -9.08 -32.14
CA LEU A 456 5.92 -7.96 -33.07
C LEU A 456 4.42 -7.62 -33.18
N VAL A 457 3.55 -8.63 -33.28
CA VAL A 457 2.09 -8.44 -33.21
C VAL A 457 1.69 -7.81 -31.86
N TYR A 458 2.29 -8.27 -30.76
CA TYR A 458 2.04 -7.72 -29.43
C TYR A 458 2.44 -6.23 -29.33
N VAL A 459 3.58 -5.82 -29.89
CA VAL A 459 3.98 -4.40 -29.97
C VAL A 459 2.91 -3.58 -30.71
N LEU A 460 2.39 -4.06 -31.83
CA LEU A 460 1.34 -3.35 -32.58
C LEU A 460 0.03 -3.27 -31.80
N THR A 461 -0.44 -4.39 -31.25
CA THR A 461 -1.70 -4.44 -30.48
C THR A 461 -1.64 -3.64 -29.18
N SER A 462 -0.50 -3.64 -28.48
CA SER A 462 -0.31 -2.83 -27.28
C SER A 462 -0.31 -1.34 -27.59
N ALA A 463 0.37 -0.91 -28.66
CA ALA A 463 0.32 0.46 -29.15
C ALA A 463 -1.13 0.91 -29.47
N LEU A 464 -1.91 0.05 -30.14
CA LEU A 464 -3.32 0.31 -30.43
C LEU A 464 -4.17 0.43 -29.15
N ALA A 465 -3.90 -0.39 -28.14
CA ALA A 465 -4.64 -0.38 -26.88
C ALA A 465 -4.40 0.89 -26.06
N VAL A 466 -3.18 1.45 -26.09
CA VAL A 466 -2.84 2.69 -25.35
C VAL A 466 -2.89 3.97 -26.21
N ALA A 467 -3.32 3.87 -27.47
CA ALA A 467 -3.39 5.01 -28.40
C ALA A 467 -4.37 6.12 -27.96
N ARG A 468 -5.28 5.84 -27.02
CA ARG A 468 -6.20 6.81 -26.42
C ARG A 468 -6.15 6.75 -24.89
N PRO A 469 -6.54 7.82 -24.18
CA PRO A 469 -6.70 7.77 -22.72
C PRO A 469 -7.64 6.63 -22.27
N LEU A 470 -7.20 5.85 -21.29
CA LEU A 470 -7.86 4.63 -20.79
C LEU A 470 -9.08 4.94 -19.91
N LYS A 471 -10.13 5.50 -20.52
CA LYS A 471 -11.36 5.95 -19.83
C LYS A 471 -12.54 4.99 -19.97
N GLY A 472 -12.46 3.98 -20.83
CA GLY A 472 -13.54 3.01 -21.08
C GLY A 472 -13.78 2.08 -19.89
N ALA A 473 -15.01 1.58 -19.72
CA ALA A 473 -15.43 0.83 -18.52
C ALA A 473 -14.52 -0.34 -18.13
N LEU A 474 -13.89 -1.02 -19.10
CA LEU A 474 -12.99 -2.15 -18.86
C LEU A 474 -11.51 -1.83 -19.17
N ASP A 475 -11.17 -0.58 -19.47
CA ASP A 475 -9.80 -0.19 -19.84
C ASP A 475 -8.79 -0.40 -18.70
N TRP A 476 -9.25 -0.49 -17.44
CA TRP A 476 -8.42 -0.87 -16.29
C TRP A 476 -7.86 -2.31 -16.35
N LEU A 477 -8.36 -3.15 -17.26
CA LEU A 477 -7.81 -4.48 -17.52
C LEU A 477 -6.57 -4.46 -18.44
N VAL A 478 -6.28 -3.33 -19.11
CA VAL A 478 -5.13 -3.23 -20.03
C VAL A 478 -3.80 -3.48 -19.31
N PRO A 479 -3.45 -2.83 -18.18
CA PRO A 479 -2.19 -3.11 -17.49
C PRO A 479 -2.06 -4.58 -17.01
N PRO A 480 -3.08 -5.20 -16.38
CA PRO A 480 -3.04 -6.63 -16.06
C PRO A 480 -2.80 -7.55 -17.26
N PHE A 481 -3.43 -7.29 -18.41
CA PHE A 481 -3.23 -8.10 -19.62
C PHE A 481 -1.79 -7.97 -20.13
N PHE A 482 -1.19 -6.79 -20.05
CA PHE A 482 0.22 -6.62 -20.43
C PHE A 482 1.18 -7.35 -19.50
N ARG A 483 0.90 -7.38 -18.17
CA ARG A 483 1.70 -8.18 -17.22
C ARG A 483 1.58 -9.66 -17.50
N ALA A 484 0.37 -10.15 -17.72
CA ALA A 484 0.14 -11.56 -18.04
C ALA A 484 0.84 -11.99 -19.33
N ALA A 485 0.82 -11.12 -20.36
CA ALA A 485 1.50 -11.34 -21.63
C ALA A 485 3.03 -11.40 -21.48
N GLU A 486 3.63 -10.40 -20.85
CA GLU A 486 5.08 -10.31 -20.65
C GLU A 486 5.58 -11.49 -19.82
N TYR A 487 5.01 -11.69 -18.62
CA TYR A 487 5.48 -12.70 -17.70
C TYR A 487 5.18 -14.12 -18.15
N GLY A 488 4.02 -14.34 -18.78
CA GLY A 488 3.65 -15.61 -19.38
C GLY A 488 4.59 -16.00 -20.52
N THR A 489 4.98 -15.03 -21.36
CA THR A 489 5.95 -15.24 -22.45
C THR A 489 7.33 -15.61 -21.91
N VAL A 490 7.83 -14.88 -20.90
CA VAL A 490 9.13 -15.17 -20.26
C VAL A 490 9.13 -16.57 -19.63
N LEU A 491 8.07 -16.92 -18.89
CA LEU A 491 7.90 -18.25 -18.29
C LEU A 491 7.90 -19.35 -19.36
N ALA A 492 7.10 -19.19 -20.42
CA ALA A 492 6.97 -20.19 -21.48
C ALA A 492 8.30 -20.43 -22.21
N LEU A 493 9.01 -19.36 -22.61
CA LEU A 493 10.30 -19.49 -23.30
C LEU A 493 11.38 -20.10 -22.40
N ALA A 494 11.43 -19.72 -21.12
CA ALA A 494 12.37 -20.30 -20.17
C ALA A 494 12.10 -21.78 -19.89
N ALA A 495 10.82 -22.19 -19.80
CA ALA A 495 10.44 -23.59 -19.67
C ALA A 495 10.83 -24.42 -20.90
N LYS A 496 10.75 -23.83 -22.10
CA LYS A 496 11.12 -24.48 -23.37
C LYS A 496 12.63 -24.55 -23.62
N ALA A 497 13.43 -23.75 -22.94
CA ALA A 497 14.89 -23.70 -23.14
C ALA A 497 15.59 -25.04 -22.80
N GLY A 498 14.98 -25.90 -21.99
CA GLY A 498 15.50 -27.25 -21.69
C GLY A 498 16.85 -27.27 -20.96
N VAL A 499 17.25 -26.15 -20.36
CA VAL A 499 18.53 -26.00 -19.66
C VAL A 499 18.31 -25.62 -18.20
N ASN A 500 18.95 -26.36 -17.29
CA ASN A 500 18.97 -26.06 -15.86
C ASN A 500 19.44 -24.63 -15.61
N GLY A 501 18.66 -23.87 -14.84
CA GLY A 501 18.94 -22.48 -14.54
C GLY A 501 18.20 -21.46 -15.42
N ALA A 502 17.59 -21.86 -16.55
CA ALA A 502 16.79 -20.94 -17.37
C ALA A 502 15.56 -20.41 -16.61
N LEU A 503 14.81 -21.30 -15.94
CA LEU A 503 13.66 -20.92 -15.11
C LEU A 503 14.05 -20.07 -13.88
N PRO A 504 15.11 -20.39 -13.11
CA PRO A 504 15.63 -19.47 -12.10
C PRO A 504 16.03 -18.10 -12.63
N ALA A 505 16.67 -18.02 -13.80
CA ALA A 505 17.05 -16.75 -14.43
C ALA A 505 15.80 -15.94 -14.84
N ALA A 506 14.80 -16.60 -15.41
CA ALA A 506 13.50 -16.00 -15.72
C ALA A 506 12.76 -15.54 -14.45
N PHE A 507 12.84 -16.31 -13.37
CA PHE A 507 12.29 -15.92 -12.06
C PHE A 507 12.93 -14.63 -11.56
N GLY A 508 14.26 -14.51 -11.64
CA GLY A 508 14.97 -13.28 -11.29
C GLY A 508 14.55 -12.08 -12.16
N LEU A 509 14.40 -12.28 -13.48
CA LEU A 509 13.95 -11.23 -14.39
C LEU A 509 12.53 -10.76 -14.05
N VAL A 510 11.58 -11.69 -13.91
CA VAL A 510 10.18 -11.36 -13.58
C VAL A 510 10.09 -10.72 -12.20
N ALA A 511 10.87 -11.16 -11.21
CA ALA A 511 10.91 -10.53 -9.89
C ALA A 511 11.39 -9.06 -9.96
N ALA A 512 12.44 -8.78 -10.75
CA ALA A 512 12.96 -7.43 -10.94
C ALA A 512 11.96 -6.51 -11.66
N VAL A 513 11.31 -7.02 -12.70
CA VAL A 513 10.29 -6.27 -13.45
C VAL A 513 9.01 -6.10 -12.61
N ALA A 514 8.60 -7.10 -11.85
CA ALA A 514 7.45 -7.01 -10.94
C ALA A 514 7.71 -5.96 -9.86
N TYR A 515 8.92 -5.90 -9.31
CA TYR A 515 9.32 -4.85 -8.36
C TYR A 515 9.13 -3.44 -8.95
N HIS A 516 9.56 -3.20 -10.19
CA HIS A 516 9.31 -1.92 -10.90
C HIS A 516 7.82 -1.57 -10.96
N HIS A 517 6.94 -2.54 -11.22
CA HIS A 517 5.50 -2.27 -11.25
C HIS A 517 4.92 -2.01 -9.86
N TYR A 518 5.37 -2.71 -8.83
CA TYR A 518 4.96 -2.39 -7.46
C TYR A 518 5.44 -0.99 -7.06
N ASP A 519 6.69 -0.64 -7.37
CA ASP A 519 7.20 0.71 -7.09
C ASP A 519 6.35 1.78 -7.78
N THR A 520 5.96 1.55 -9.04
CA THR A 520 5.03 2.41 -9.77
C THR A 520 3.68 2.55 -9.04
N VAL A 521 3.08 1.44 -8.62
CA VAL A 521 1.82 1.43 -7.86
C VAL A 521 1.94 2.25 -6.57
N TYR A 522 3.01 2.03 -5.79
CA TYR A 522 3.17 2.68 -4.49
C TYR A 522 3.41 4.18 -4.62
N ARG A 523 4.08 4.64 -5.68
CA ARG A 523 4.23 6.08 -5.96
C ARG A 523 2.91 6.73 -6.40
N ILE A 524 2.15 6.07 -7.27
CA ILE A 524 0.84 6.57 -7.73
C ILE A 524 -0.13 6.69 -6.54
N ARG A 525 -0.26 5.63 -5.73
CA ARG A 525 -1.06 5.65 -4.50
C ARG A 525 -0.61 6.74 -3.53
N GLY A 526 0.67 7.09 -3.57
CA GLY A 526 1.24 8.16 -2.79
C GLY A 526 0.98 9.57 -3.25
N ASN A 527 0.26 9.77 -4.36
CA ASN A 527 0.22 11.06 -5.05
C ASN A 527 1.61 11.56 -5.45
N ALA A 528 2.58 10.66 -5.61
CA ALA A 528 3.97 10.99 -5.94
C ALA A 528 4.24 10.99 -7.45
N GLY A 529 3.26 10.59 -8.26
CA GLY A 529 3.39 10.37 -9.70
C GLY A 529 3.99 9.01 -10.06
N ALA A 530 4.27 8.79 -11.34
CA ALA A 530 4.92 7.57 -11.82
C ALA A 530 6.46 7.70 -11.84
N PRO A 531 7.20 6.57 -11.94
CA PRO A 531 8.63 6.62 -12.17
C PRO A 531 8.98 7.43 -13.43
N PRO A 532 10.18 8.01 -13.51
CA PRO A 532 10.53 8.91 -14.61
C PRO A 532 10.57 8.15 -15.94
N ALA A 533 10.11 8.79 -17.02
CA ALA A 533 9.99 8.14 -18.34
C ALA A 533 11.31 7.56 -18.90
N TRP A 534 12.46 8.11 -18.51
CA TRP A 534 13.76 7.54 -18.90
C TRP A 534 13.96 6.13 -18.33
N LEU A 535 13.42 5.84 -17.15
CA LEU A 535 13.54 4.53 -16.51
C LEU A 535 12.85 3.49 -17.39
N VAL A 536 11.57 3.67 -17.68
CA VAL A 536 10.76 2.78 -18.55
C VAL A 536 11.42 2.58 -19.91
N ARG A 537 11.91 3.66 -20.53
CA ARG A 537 12.63 3.58 -21.82
C ARG A 537 13.92 2.78 -21.75
N SER A 538 14.72 2.99 -20.69
CA SER A 538 16.01 2.29 -20.51
C SER A 538 15.83 0.79 -20.29
N ILE A 539 14.75 0.39 -19.60
CA ILE A 539 14.39 -1.02 -19.40
C ILE A 539 13.45 -1.55 -20.49
N GLY A 540 13.22 -0.80 -21.57
CA GLY A 540 12.49 -1.21 -22.77
C GLY A 540 10.96 -1.29 -22.68
N GLY A 541 10.34 -0.97 -21.54
CA GLY A 541 8.91 -1.21 -21.29
C GLY A 541 8.48 -2.67 -21.50
N HIS A 542 7.19 -2.95 -21.31
CA HIS A 542 6.67 -4.33 -21.40
C HIS A 542 6.80 -4.94 -22.81
N ASP A 543 6.61 -4.12 -23.84
CA ASP A 543 6.64 -4.48 -25.25
C ASP A 543 8.08 -4.75 -25.73
N GLY A 544 9.02 -3.84 -25.42
CA GLY A 544 10.43 -4.00 -25.78
C GLY A 544 11.10 -5.16 -25.07
N ARG A 545 10.83 -5.37 -23.76
CA ARG A 545 11.36 -6.54 -23.03
C ARG A 545 10.80 -7.85 -23.57
N THR A 546 9.50 -7.91 -23.84
CA THR A 546 8.87 -9.12 -24.41
C THR A 546 9.49 -9.46 -25.76
N LEU A 547 9.66 -8.47 -26.64
CA LEU A 547 10.31 -8.67 -27.94
C LEU A 547 11.77 -9.10 -27.78
N LEU A 548 12.55 -8.45 -26.90
CA LEU A 548 13.94 -8.79 -26.65
C LEU A 548 14.08 -10.24 -26.19
N VAL A 549 13.28 -10.69 -25.22
CA VAL A 549 13.32 -12.07 -24.72
C VAL A 549 12.92 -13.07 -25.82
N ALA A 550 11.90 -12.74 -26.63
CA ALA A 550 11.51 -13.58 -27.76
C ALA A 550 12.62 -13.72 -28.81
N VAL A 551 13.29 -12.61 -29.16
CA VAL A 551 14.44 -12.63 -30.08
C VAL A 551 15.60 -13.43 -29.51
N LEU A 552 15.95 -13.21 -28.25
CA LEU A 552 17.02 -13.96 -27.58
C LEU A 552 16.73 -15.47 -27.57
N ALA A 553 15.49 -15.88 -27.31
CA ALA A 553 15.08 -17.29 -27.35
C ALA A 553 15.12 -17.90 -28.76
N ALA A 554 14.97 -17.09 -29.81
CA ALA A 554 15.03 -17.54 -31.20
C ALA A 554 16.48 -17.68 -31.70
N VAL A 555 17.39 -16.80 -31.29
CA VAL A 555 18.75 -16.72 -31.85
C VAL A 555 19.85 -17.34 -30.99
N LEU A 556 19.60 -17.56 -29.69
CA LEU A 556 20.60 -18.11 -28.77
C LEU A 556 20.35 -19.59 -28.47
N THR A 557 21.43 -20.31 -28.16
CA THR A 557 21.32 -21.64 -27.53
C THR A 557 20.70 -21.52 -26.13
N GLY A 558 20.10 -22.60 -25.61
CA GLY A 558 19.48 -22.57 -24.26
C GLY A 558 20.46 -22.14 -23.14
N ALA A 559 21.74 -22.51 -23.25
CA ALA A 559 22.77 -22.10 -22.30
C ALA A 559 23.08 -20.59 -22.37
N GLN A 560 23.20 -20.04 -23.58
CA GLN A 560 23.38 -18.60 -23.79
C GLN A 560 22.12 -17.82 -23.39
N PHE A 561 20.92 -18.35 -23.66
CA PHE A 561 19.65 -17.75 -23.27
C PHE A 561 19.52 -17.62 -21.75
N LYS A 562 19.90 -18.66 -20.98
CA LYS A 562 20.01 -18.59 -19.52
C LYS A 562 20.90 -17.42 -19.07
N VAL A 563 22.09 -17.28 -19.67
CA VAL A 563 23.03 -16.19 -19.34
C VAL A 563 22.39 -14.84 -19.69
N ALA A 564 21.77 -14.72 -20.86
CA ALA A 564 21.10 -13.51 -21.29
C ALA A 564 19.96 -13.09 -20.34
N LEU A 565 19.12 -14.04 -19.92
CA LEU A 565 18.07 -13.80 -18.91
C LEU A 565 18.67 -13.33 -17.58
N THR A 566 19.78 -13.94 -17.15
CA THR A 566 20.46 -13.56 -15.90
C THR A 566 21.01 -12.14 -15.99
N VAL A 567 21.69 -11.81 -17.09
CA VAL A 567 22.20 -10.45 -17.34
C VAL A 567 21.07 -9.44 -17.37
N LEU A 568 19.98 -9.74 -18.08
CA LEU A 568 18.82 -8.86 -18.16
C LEU A 568 18.18 -8.66 -16.78
N ALA A 569 18.03 -9.72 -15.99
CA ALA A 569 17.52 -9.65 -14.63
C ALA A 569 18.36 -8.73 -13.74
N VAL A 570 19.69 -8.89 -13.77
CA VAL A 570 20.62 -8.07 -12.97
C VAL A 570 20.59 -6.61 -13.42
N VAL A 571 20.64 -6.35 -14.73
CA VAL A 571 20.61 -4.98 -15.26
C VAL A 571 19.32 -4.27 -14.90
N VAL A 572 18.16 -4.92 -15.12
CA VAL A 572 16.85 -4.35 -14.76
C VAL A 572 16.77 -4.12 -13.25
N ALA A 573 17.17 -5.11 -12.43
CA ALA A 573 17.14 -4.97 -10.97
C ALA A 573 18.00 -3.80 -10.49
N LEU A 574 19.23 -3.66 -10.99
CA LEU A 574 20.12 -2.56 -10.60
C LEU A 574 19.53 -1.20 -10.97
N VAL A 575 19.09 -1.04 -12.21
CA VAL A 575 18.56 0.26 -12.69
C VAL A 575 17.29 0.66 -11.91
N VAL A 576 16.37 -0.29 -11.71
CA VAL A 576 15.11 -0.04 -10.98
C VAL A 576 15.36 0.20 -9.48
N LEU A 577 16.16 -0.64 -8.82
CA LEU A 577 16.44 -0.49 -7.40
C LEU A 577 17.20 0.81 -7.09
N LEU A 578 18.17 1.20 -7.93
CA LEU A 578 18.89 2.45 -7.73
C LEU A 578 17.97 3.67 -7.85
N GLU A 579 17.06 3.68 -8.83
CA GLU A 579 16.10 4.78 -8.98
C GLU A 579 15.08 4.79 -7.84
N SER A 580 14.53 3.62 -7.46
CA SER A 580 13.59 3.52 -6.34
C SER A 580 14.22 3.95 -5.02
N ILE A 581 15.40 3.45 -4.67
CA ILE A 581 16.12 3.86 -3.45
C ILE A 581 16.38 5.36 -3.48
N ARG A 582 16.88 5.91 -4.61
CA ARG A 582 17.11 7.35 -4.74
C ARG A 582 15.84 8.15 -4.48
N PHE A 583 14.70 7.72 -5.01
CA PHE A 583 13.43 8.42 -4.84
C PHE A 583 12.96 8.38 -3.39
N TRP A 584 12.82 7.20 -2.80
CA TRP A 584 12.22 7.01 -1.47
C TRP A 584 13.11 7.48 -0.31
N VAL A 585 14.43 7.55 -0.53
CA VAL A 585 15.37 8.12 0.45
C VAL A 585 15.48 9.65 0.30
N SER A 586 15.12 10.22 -0.85
CA SER A 586 15.13 11.67 -1.04
C SER A 586 13.95 12.37 -0.35
N ALA A 587 14.10 13.66 -0.03
CA ALA A 587 13.07 14.49 0.61
C ALA A 587 11.80 14.72 -0.25
N GLY A 588 11.72 14.13 -1.45
CA GLY A 588 10.59 14.27 -2.38
C GLY A 588 9.49 13.21 -2.25
N ALA A 589 9.66 12.19 -1.41
CA ALA A 589 8.65 11.14 -1.23
C ALA A 589 7.48 11.63 -0.35
N PRO A 590 6.22 11.61 -0.82
CA PRO A 590 5.04 11.99 -0.03
C PRO A 590 4.66 10.92 0.98
N ALA A 591 4.15 11.33 2.15
CA ALA A 591 3.74 10.46 3.25
C ALA A 591 2.49 9.64 2.89
N VAL A 592 2.69 8.47 2.28
CA VAL A 592 1.63 7.52 1.95
C VAL A 592 1.45 6.54 3.08
N HIS A 593 0.22 6.37 3.55
CA HIS A 593 -0.11 5.37 4.58
C HIS A 593 -1.31 4.55 4.15
N ASP A 594 -1.15 3.23 4.08
CA ASP A 594 -2.21 2.29 3.73
C ASP A 594 -3.16 2.11 4.92
N GLU A 595 -4.22 2.92 4.96
CA GLU A 595 -5.31 2.80 5.94
C GLU A 595 -6.34 1.71 5.58
N GLY A 596 -6.11 0.91 4.54
CA GLY A 596 -7.02 -0.16 4.13
C GLY A 596 -8.23 0.36 3.35
N GLU A 597 -8.06 0.48 2.04
CA GLU A 597 -9.20 0.68 1.15
C GLU A 597 -10.20 -0.49 1.21
N PRO A 598 -11.51 -0.21 1.02
CA PRO A 598 -12.54 -1.25 0.93
C PRO A 598 -12.33 -2.12 -0.34
N ALA A 599 -12.58 -3.42 -0.21
CA ALA A 599 -12.65 -4.36 -1.34
C ALA A 599 -13.87 -4.10 -2.26
#